data_AF-A0A8T0EJF5-F1
#
_entry.id   AF-A0A8T0EJF5-F1
#
_cell.length_a   1.000
_cell.length_b   1.000
_cell.length_c   1.000
_cell.angle_alpha   90.00
_cell.angle_beta   90.00
_cell.angle_gamma   90.00
#
_symmetry.space_group_name_H-M   'P 1'
#
loop_
_entity.id
_entity.type
_entity.pdbx_description
1 polymer ?
#
loop_
_entity_poly.entity_id
_entity_poly.type
_entity_poly.pdbx_seq_one_letter_code
_entity_poly.pdbx_strand_id
1 'polypeptide(L)'
;MRTKTCLTLFNRLNRFFLKGYVCLPQPTFNVASRQFSNAYCVWHTVGALCLERKPVVTQELTPLEQRYFQYLQKLEIEKSYLSDHEKRHLEDLRIAEKLKKGEVEDMDTVSKQTAQDFEDACIEEFNKYKPNPRITEADKTNDRKSLHRKLDSSLVLVVKQKLGNDYRWILPQTIHQEGDTLRQVNSFVDAHRKSMFRLRERSHQ
;
A
#
# COMPACT_ATOMS: atom_id res chain seq x y z
N MET A 1 -1.02 91.77 0.56
CA MET A 1 -2.01 92.02 1.64
C MET A 1 -1.92 90.89 2.66
N ARG A 2 -1.66 91.27 3.94
CA ARG A 2 -1.97 90.60 5.23
C ARG A 2 -1.86 89.05 5.31
N THR A 3 -0.80 88.44 5.86
CA THR A 3 -0.44 88.22 7.29
C THR A 3 -1.35 87.28 8.10
N LYS A 4 -0.72 86.21 8.64
CA LYS A 4 -0.97 85.48 9.93
C LYS A 4 -2.29 84.64 9.95
N THR A 5 -2.46 83.49 10.61
CA THR A 5 -2.11 82.90 11.93
C THR A 5 -2.49 81.39 11.84
N CYS A 6 -1.72 80.39 12.25
CA CYS A 6 -1.45 79.85 13.60
C CYS A 6 -2.66 79.56 14.52
N LEU A 7 -2.64 78.34 15.11
CA LEU A 7 -3.14 77.89 16.42
C LEU A 7 -4.32 76.90 16.51
N THR A 8 -3.96 75.84 17.24
CA THR A 8 -4.62 74.69 17.87
C THR A 8 -5.83 74.99 18.77
N LEU A 9 -6.76 74.03 18.88
CA LEU A 9 -7.57 73.61 20.06
C LEU A 9 -8.13 72.21 19.69
N PHE A 10 -7.82 71.06 20.30
CA PHE A 10 -7.95 70.55 21.68
C PHE A 10 -9.37 70.55 22.27
N ASN A 11 -9.82 69.31 22.59
CA ASN A 11 -10.80 68.85 23.59
C ASN A 11 -12.24 68.41 23.24
N ARG A 12 -12.44 67.10 23.52
CA ARG A 12 -13.51 66.44 24.32
C ARG A 12 -14.96 66.49 23.84
N LEU A 13 -15.56 65.31 23.65
CA LEU A 13 -16.32 64.63 24.72
C LEU A 13 -16.60 63.15 24.43
N ASN A 14 -16.31 62.34 25.45
CA ASN A 14 -16.66 60.93 25.64
C ASN A 14 -18.17 60.75 25.83
N ARG A 15 -18.74 59.64 25.35
CA ARG A 15 -19.35 58.56 26.17
C ARG A 15 -20.04 57.50 25.30
N PHE A 16 -20.34 56.37 25.95
CA PHE A 16 -20.98 55.12 25.51
C PHE A 16 -19.99 54.03 25.10
N PHE A 17 -20.00 52.83 25.67
CA PHE A 17 -20.64 52.27 26.85
C PHE A 17 -19.94 50.93 27.07
N LEU A 18 -19.56 50.61 28.30
CA LEU A 18 -18.93 49.35 28.67
C LEU A 18 -19.89 48.17 28.45
N LYS A 19 -19.44 47.14 27.74
CA LYS A 19 -19.82 45.74 27.97
C LYS A 19 -18.62 44.86 27.65
N GLY A 20 -18.05 44.27 28.69
CA GLY A 20 -16.90 43.39 28.61
C GLY A 20 -17.28 42.03 28.04
N TYR A 21 -16.35 41.46 27.28
CA TYR A 21 -16.11 40.03 27.21
C TYR A 21 -14.60 39.82 27.10
N VAL A 22 -14.07 39.04 28.03
CA VAL A 22 -12.69 38.56 28.05
C VAL A 22 -12.52 37.59 26.88
N CYS A 23 -11.67 37.95 25.91
CA CYS A 23 -11.17 37.02 24.90
C CYS A 23 -9.64 37.00 25.02
N LEU A 24 -9.10 35.91 25.53
CA LEU A 24 -7.68 35.61 25.48
C LEU A 24 -7.24 35.60 24.00
N PRO A 25 -6.21 36.36 23.59
CA PRO A 25 -5.68 36.24 22.24
C PRO A 25 -5.01 34.88 22.12
N GLN A 26 -5.55 34.05 21.22
CA GLN A 26 -4.86 32.86 20.72
C GLN A 26 -3.48 33.28 20.21
N PRO A 27 -2.38 32.56 20.52
CA PRO A 27 -1.11 32.83 19.89
C PRO A 27 -1.25 32.50 18.40
N THR A 28 -1.41 33.54 17.58
CA THR A 28 -1.16 33.43 16.16
C THR A 28 0.32 33.10 16.02
N PHE A 29 0.61 31.83 15.79
CA PHE A 29 1.94 31.41 15.36
C PHE A 29 2.13 31.96 13.94
N ASN A 30 2.43 33.26 13.84
CA ASN A 30 2.94 33.87 12.64
C ASN A 30 4.31 33.23 12.41
N VAL A 31 4.32 32.17 11.59
CA VAL A 31 5.53 31.76 10.89
C VAL A 31 5.88 32.96 10.03
N ALA A 32 6.75 33.82 10.54
CA ALA A 32 7.35 34.89 9.77
C ALA A 32 7.96 34.20 8.54
N SER A 33 7.35 34.43 7.38
CA SER A 33 7.91 34.05 6.10
C SER A 33 9.23 34.80 5.98
N ARG A 34 10.32 34.13 6.34
CA ARG A 34 11.66 34.59 5.97
C ARG A 34 11.69 34.57 4.46
N GLN A 35 11.44 35.73 3.85
CA GLN A 35 11.73 35.97 2.46
C GLN A 35 13.23 35.80 2.31
N PHE A 36 13.64 34.64 1.79
CA PHE A 36 15.02 34.42 1.37
C PHE A 36 15.27 35.36 0.20
N SER A 37 16.10 36.38 0.43
CA SER A 37 16.58 37.29 -0.59
C SER A 37 17.22 36.49 -1.73
N ASN A 38 16.83 36.82 -2.97
CA ASN A 38 17.37 36.30 -4.24
C ASN A 38 18.88 36.04 -4.18
N ALA A 39 19.24 34.79 -3.90
CA ALA A 39 20.58 34.28 -4.10
C ALA A 39 20.57 33.57 -5.45
N TYR A 40 21.30 34.14 -6.41
CA TYR A 40 21.61 33.55 -7.71
C TYR A 40 22.18 32.14 -7.48
N CYS A 41 21.34 31.12 -7.67
CA CYS A 41 21.69 29.73 -7.44
C CYS A 41 22.10 29.07 -8.75
N VAL A 42 23.34 28.60 -8.83
CA VAL A 42 23.90 27.87 -9.98
C VAL A 42 23.21 26.52 -10.17
N TRP A 43 22.58 25.99 -9.11
CA TRP A 43 21.97 24.67 -9.08
C TRP A 43 20.44 24.76 -9.16
N HIS A 44 19.85 23.90 -10.00
CA HIS A 44 18.40 23.75 -10.02
C HIS A 44 17.96 22.75 -8.95
N THR A 45 17.05 23.17 -8.07
CA THR A 45 16.39 22.27 -7.13
C THR A 45 15.31 21.47 -7.85
N VAL A 46 15.40 20.14 -7.77
CA VAL A 46 14.50 19.21 -8.47
C VAL A 46 13.91 18.23 -7.46
N GLY A 47 12.59 18.05 -7.50
CA GLY A 47 11.88 17.00 -6.77
C GLY A 47 11.69 15.78 -7.65
N ALA A 48 12.19 14.63 -7.22
CA ALA A 48 11.98 13.35 -7.90
C ALA A 48 11.04 12.45 -7.10
N LEU A 49 10.22 11.68 -7.81
CA LEU A 49 9.23 10.76 -7.25
C LEU A 49 9.67 9.30 -7.50
N CYS A 50 9.94 8.57 -6.42
CA CYS A 50 10.12 7.12 -6.48
C CYS A 50 8.77 6.43 -6.18
N LEU A 51 8.05 6.04 -7.23
CA LEU A 51 6.79 5.32 -7.08
C LEU A 51 7.05 3.82 -7.12
N GLU A 52 6.67 3.12 -6.05
CA GLU A 52 6.85 1.69 -5.89
C GLU A 52 5.49 0.97 -5.83
N ARG A 53 5.36 -0.15 -6.54
CA ARG A 53 4.31 -1.15 -6.31
C ARG A 53 4.86 -2.26 -5.43
N LYS A 54 4.18 -2.55 -4.33
CA LYS A 54 4.53 -3.67 -3.44
C LYS A 54 4.30 -5.03 -4.11
N PRO A 55 5.01 -6.09 -3.68
CA PRO A 55 4.74 -7.44 -4.13
C PRO A 55 3.33 -7.86 -3.69
N VAL A 56 2.63 -8.55 -4.59
CA VAL A 56 1.27 -9.09 -4.35
C VAL A 56 1.35 -10.57 -3.99
N VAL A 57 2.35 -11.26 -4.53
CA VAL A 57 2.60 -12.69 -4.31
C VAL A 57 3.91 -12.84 -3.54
N THR A 58 4.00 -13.88 -2.72
CA THR A 58 5.23 -14.25 -2.01
C THR A 58 6.32 -14.71 -2.98
N GLN A 59 7.59 -14.56 -2.61
CA GLN A 59 8.69 -15.08 -3.42
C GLN A 59 8.70 -16.62 -3.41
N GLU A 60 9.30 -17.20 -4.45
CA GLU A 60 9.47 -18.65 -4.53
C GLU A 60 10.64 -19.09 -3.63
N LEU A 61 10.43 -20.19 -2.92
CA LEU A 61 11.42 -20.73 -2.00
C LEU A 61 12.60 -21.31 -2.77
N THR A 62 13.81 -21.00 -2.32
CA THR A 62 15.04 -21.61 -2.84
C THR A 62 15.09 -23.12 -2.53
N PRO A 63 15.84 -23.93 -3.29
CA PRO A 63 15.92 -25.38 -3.05
C PRO A 63 16.46 -25.79 -1.67
N LEU A 64 17.23 -24.90 -1.02
CA LEU A 64 17.70 -25.10 0.34
C LEU A 64 16.59 -24.83 1.35
N GLU A 65 15.89 -23.71 1.21
CA GLU A 65 14.74 -23.35 2.04
C GLU A 65 13.63 -24.39 1.95
N GLN A 66 13.38 -24.96 0.77
CA GLN A 66 12.42 -26.05 0.59
C GLN A 66 12.79 -27.29 1.42
N ARG A 67 14.07 -27.70 1.38
CA ARG A 67 14.57 -28.83 2.18
C ARG A 67 14.49 -28.54 3.68
N TYR A 68 14.84 -27.32 4.08
CA TYR A 68 14.75 -26.90 5.46
C TYR A 68 13.30 -26.84 5.96
N PHE A 69 12.38 -26.33 5.14
CA PHE A 69 10.95 -26.32 5.42
C PHE A 69 10.40 -27.73 5.62
N GLN A 70 10.75 -28.67 4.73
CA GLN A 70 10.38 -30.09 4.87
C GLN A 70 10.94 -30.72 6.15
N TYR A 71 12.18 -30.38 6.50
CA TYR A 71 12.79 -30.84 7.75
C TYR A 71 12.06 -30.29 8.98
N LEU A 72 11.73 -29.00 8.99
CA LEU A 72 10.95 -28.39 10.07
C LEU A 72 9.56 -29.01 10.20
N GLN A 73 8.88 -29.26 9.07
CA GLN A 73 7.56 -29.90 9.07
C GLN A 73 7.61 -31.32 9.66
N LYS A 74 8.65 -32.10 9.34
CA LYS A 74 8.85 -33.43 9.93
C LYS A 74 9.08 -33.35 11.44
N LEU A 75 9.95 -32.44 11.87
CA LEU A 75 10.21 -32.22 13.29
C LEU A 75 8.95 -31.79 14.05
N GLU A 76 8.11 -30.95 13.42
CA GLU A 76 6.85 -30.52 13.99
C GLU A 76 5.92 -31.72 14.21
N ILE A 77 5.75 -32.57 13.20
CA ILE A 77 4.92 -33.78 13.30
C ILE A 77 5.47 -34.75 14.37
N GLU A 78 6.76 -35.06 14.34
CA GLU A 78 7.42 -36.00 15.27
C GLU A 78 7.31 -35.54 16.74
N LYS A 79 7.32 -34.24 16.98
CA LYS A 79 7.24 -33.65 18.33
C LYS A 79 5.83 -33.20 18.72
N SER A 80 4.86 -33.36 17.82
CA SER A 80 3.47 -33.01 18.07
C SER A 80 2.73 -34.12 18.80
N TYR A 81 1.64 -33.74 19.47
CA TYR A 81 0.67 -34.70 19.99
C TYR A 81 -0.40 -34.97 18.94
N LEU A 82 -1.10 -36.10 19.09
CA LEU A 82 -2.21 -36.47 18.23
C LEU A 82 -3.28 -35.37 18.19
N SER A 83 -3.56 -34.88 16.99
CA SER A 83 -4.65 -33.94 16.71
C SER A 83 -6.00 -34.61 16.90
N ASP A 84 -7.05 -33.83 17.14
CA ASP A 84 -8.40 -34.35 17.31
C ASP A 84 -8.93 -35.04 16.04
N HIS A 85 -8.47 -34.60 14.86
CA HIS A 85 -8.77 -35.27 13.58
C HIS A 85 -8.14 -36.67 13.52
N GLU A 86 -6.88 -36.81 13.95
CA GLU A 86 -6.19 -38.10 13.98
C GLU A 86 -6.82 -39.06 15.00
N LYS A 87 -7.22 -38.56 16.17
CA LYS A 87 -7.97 -39.36 17.15
C LYS A 87 -9.28 -39.88 16.58
N ARG A 88 -10.04 -39.02 15.91
CA ARG A 88 -11.30 -39.39 15.24
C ARG A 88 -11.06 -40.48 14.19
N HIS A 89 -10.05 -40.31 13.34
CA HIS A 89 -9.69 -41.31 12.32
C HIS A 89 -9.35 -42.67 12.95
N LEU A 90 -8.60 -42.68 14.07
CA LEU A 90 -8.28 -43.91 14.80
C LEU A 90 -9.51 -44.57 15.43
N GLU A 91 -10.46 -43.79 15.94
CA GLU A 91 -11.72 -44.31 16.48
C GLU A 91 -12.60 -44.92 15.39
N ASP A 92 -12.73 -44.24 14.26
CA ASP A 92 -13.50 -44.72 13.09
C ASP A 92 -12.94 -46.06 12.58
N LEU A 93 -11.62 -46.21 12.50
CA LEU A 93 -10.97 -47.48 12.14
C LEU A 93 -11.28 -48.59 13.14
N ARG A 94 -11.24 -48.32 14.45
CA ARG A 94 -11.59 -49.30 15.49
C ARG A 94 -13.05 -49.72 15.39
N ILE A 95 -13.96 -48.78 15.12
CA ILE A 95 -15.38 -49.06 14.92
C ILE A 95 -15.56 -49.95 13.68
N ALA A 96 -14.90 -49.62 12.57
CA ALA A 96 -14.94 -50.42 11.34
C ALA A 96 -14.43 -51.85 11.54
N GLU A 97 -13.40 -52.06 12.35
CA GLU A 97 -12.93 -53.41 12.71
C GLU A 97 -13.94 -54.20 13.55
N LYS A 98 -14.58 -53.55 14.54
CA LYS A 98 -15.61 -54.21 15.36
C LYS A 98 -16.85 -54.53 14.55
N LEU A 99 -17.26 -53.65 13.63
CA LEU A 99 -18.35 -53.90 12.69
C LEU A 99 -18.07 -55.13 11.82
N LYS A 100 -16.85 -55.28 11.30
CA LYS A 100 -16.42 -56.47 10.54
C LYS A 100 -16.48 -57.76 11.38
N LYS A 101 -16.25 -57.66 12.69
CA LYS A 101 -16.34 -58.79 13.63
C LYS A 101 -17.77 -59.06 14.11
N GLY A 102 -18.74 -58.21 13.78
CA GLY A 102 -20.16 -58.40 14.09
C GLY A 102 -20.57 -58.04 15.53
N GLU A 103 -19.77 -57.23 16.24
CA GLU A 103 -19.90 -57.01 17.69
C GLU A 103 -20.37 -55.58 18.05
N VAL A 104 -21.10 -54.88 17.16
CA VAL A 104 -21.49 -53.47 17.35
C VAL A 104 -23.01 -53.29 17.27
N GLU A 105 -23.61 -52.79 18.36
CA GLU A 105 -25.06 -52.58 18.52
C GLU A 105 -25.52 -51.12 18.30
N ASP A 106 -24.59 -50.15 18.17
CA ASP A 106 -24.91 -48.72 18.31
C ASP A 106 -25.06 -48.00 16.96
N MET A 107 -26.30 -47.98 16.45
CA MET A 107 -26.66 -47.44 15.12
C MET A 107 -26.36 -45.95 14.92
N ASP A 108 -26.33 -45.16 16.00
CA ASP A 108 -26.10 -43.69 15.95
C ASP A 108 -24.62 -43.31 15.69
N THR A 109 -23.68 -44.24 15.84
CA THR A 109 -22.27 -44.00 15.52
C THR A 109 -21.95 -44.23 14.04
N VAL A 110 -22.72 -45.11 13.39
CA VAL A 110 -22.57 -45.49 11.98
C VAL A 110 -23.10 -44.40 11.03
N SER A 111 -24.04 -43.57 11.48
CA SER A 111 -24.65 -42.50 10.68
C SER A 111 -23.83 -41.21 10.59
N LYS A 112 -22.71 -41.12 11.32
CA LYS A 112 -21.82 -39.94 11.31
C LYS A 112 -20.88 -40.01 10.09
N GLN A 113 -20.57 -38.85 9.51
CA GLN A 113 -19.54 -38.76 8.46
C GLN A 113 -18.20 -39.23 9.03
N THR A 114 -17.54 -40.17 8.35
CA THR A 114 -16.23 -40.68 8.73
C THR A 114 -15.18 -39.58 8.54
N ALA A 115 -14.10 -39.62 9.31
CA ALA A 115 -12.95 -38.74 9.08
C ALA A 115 -12.42 -38.83 7.63
N GLN A 116 -12.48 -40.02 7.02
CA GLN A 116 -12.10 -40.23 5.62
C GLN A 116 -13.06 -39.53 4.64
N ASP A 117 -14.37 -39.65 4.84
CA ASP A 117 -15.37 -39.01 3.99
C ASP A 117 -15.19 -37.47 3.99
N PHE A 118 -14.78 -36.91 5.13
CA PHE A 118 -14.47 -35.50 5.26
C PHE A 118 -13.20 -35.09 4.47
N GLU A 119 -12.14 -35.89 4.51
CA GLU A 119 -10.93 -35.66 3.72
C GLU A 119 -11.22 -35.74 2.22
N ASP A 120 -11.98 -36.75 1.80
CA ASP A 120 -12.36 -36.94 0.41
C ASP A 120 -13.19 -35.75 -0.10
N ALA A 121 -14.17 -35.28 0.68
CA ALA A 121 -14.93 -34.07 0.35
C ALA A 121 -14.05 -32.82 0.25
N CYS A 122 -13.05 -32.68 1.14
CA CYS A 122 -12.10 -31.57 1.10
C CYS A 122 -11.21 -31.63 -0.17
N ILE A 123 -10.77 -32.83 -0.56
CA ILE A 123 -9.98 -33.06 -1.78
C ILE A 123 -10.82 -32.76 -3.02
N GLU A 124 -12.09 -33.16 -3.04
CA GLU A 124 -13.02 -32.83 -4.12
C GLU A 124 -13.19 -31.32 -4.30
N GLU A 125 -13.42 -30.57 -3.21
CA GLU A 125 -13.51 -29.11 -3.26
C GLU A 125 -12.20 -28.45 -3.69
N PHE A 126 -11.06 -28.96 -3.21
CA PHE A 126 -9.74 -28.48 -3.63
C PHE A 126 -9.52 -28.70 -5.13
N ASN A 127 -9.88 -29.87 -5.65
CA ASN A 127 -9.74 -30.20 -7.08
C ASN A 127 -10.67 -29.36 -7.98
N LYS A 128 -11.83 -28.95 -7.47
CA LYS A 128 -12.73 -28.02 -8.18
C LYS A 128 -12.14 -26.60 -8.27
N TYR A 129 -11.35 -26.18 -7.28
CA TYR A 129 -10.76 -24.84 -7.25
C TYR A 129 -9.50 -24.74 -8.13
N LYS A 130 -9.56 -23.91 -9.18
CA LYS A 130 -8.40 -23.61 -10.03
C LYS A 130 -7.75 -22.30 -9.61
N PRO A 131 -6.55 -22.32 -9.00
CA PRO A 131 -5.86 -21.09 -8.61
C PRO A 131 -5.41 -20.29 -9.82
N ASN A 132 -5.35 -18.96 -9.67
CA ASN A 132 -4.79 -18.09 -10.68
C ASN A 132 -3.28 -18.34 -10.84
N PRO A 133 -2.75 -18.32 -12.07
CA PRO A 133 -1.33 -18.53 -12.30
C PRO A 133 -0.50 -17.41 -11.67
N ARG A 134 0.57 -17.78 -10.97
CA ARG A 134 1.55 -16.81 -10.41
C ARG A 134 2.28 -16.05 -11.52
N ILE A 135 2.48 -16.71 -12.67
CA ILE A 135 3.11 -16.15 -13.87
C ILE A 135 2.02 -15.58 -14.78
N THR A 136 2.09 -14.28 -15.04
CA THR A 136 1.12 -13.58 -15.90
C THR A 136 1.53 -13.60 -17.37
N GLU A 137 0.62 -13.19 -18.26
CA GLU A 137 0.93 -13.01 -19.68
C GLU A 137 1.99 -11.92 -19.93
N ALA A 138 2.01 -10.89 -19.06
CA ALA A 138 3.02 -9.84 -19.09
C ALA A 138 4.42 -10.36 -18.80
N ASP A 139 4.55 -11.40 -17.96
CA ASP A 139 5.83 -12.04 -17.68
C ASP A 139 6.32 -12.87 -18.87
N LYS A 140 5.41 -13.59 -19.54
CA LYS A 140 5.73 -14.38 -20.74
C LYS A 140 6.19 -13.51 -21.91
N THR A 141 5.51 -12.38 -22.11
CA THR A 141 5.82 -11.41 -23.17
C THR A 141 6.92 -10.42 -22.78
N ASN A 142 7.34 -10.41 -21.51
CA ASN A 142 8.27 -9.45 -20.91
C ASN A 142 7.88 -7.99 -21.17
N ASP A 143 6.57 -7.70 -21.11
CA ASP A 143 6.08 -6.33 -21.23
C ASP A 143 6.47 -5.54 -19.98
N ARG A 144 7.19 -4.43 -20.18
CA ARG A 144 7.69 -3.56 -19.09
C ARG A 144 6.74 -2.43 -18.74
N LYS A 145 5.69 -2.21 -19.53
CA LYS A 145 4.72 -1.11 -19.35
C LYS A 145 3.57 -1.52 -18.43
N SER A 146 3.15 -2.79 -18.47
CA SER A 146 2.10 -3.31 -17.61
C SER A 146 2.53 -3.44 -16.14
N LEU A 147 1.57 -3.22 -15.24
CA LEU A 147 1.74 -3.38 -13.79
C LEU A 147 1.68 -4.86 -13.36
N HIS A 148 1.02 -5.70 -14.15
CA HIS A 148 0.75 -7.10 -13.81
C HIS A 148 1.97 -8.03 -14.00
N ARG A 149 3.13 -7.51 -14.38
CA ARG A 149 4.38 -8.27 -14.40
C ARG A 149 4.95 -8.46 -12.99
N LYS A 150 5.71 -9.54 -12.80
CA LYS A 150 6.52 -9.86 -11.63
C LYS A 150 5.81 -9.56 -10.32
N LEU A 151 4.71 -10.28 -10.05
CA LEU A 151 3.88 -10.07 -8.85
C LEU A 151 4.64 -10.39 -7.54
N ASP A 152 5.73 -11.14 -7.64
CA ASP A 152 6.63 -11.56 -6.56
C ASP A 152 7.56 -10.47 -6.04
N SER A 153 7.80 -9.43 -6.83
CA SER A 153 8.79 -8.39 -6.55
C SER A 153 8.19 -7.00 -6.51
N SER A 154 8.89 -6.06 -5.87
CA SER A 154 8.52 -4.66 -5.94
C SER A 154 8.95 -4.05 -7.26
N LEU A 155 8.08 -3.22 -7.84
CA LEU A 155 8.35 -2.54 -9.10
C LEU A 155 8.47 -1.04 -8.85
N VAL A 156 9.46 -0.42 -9.50
CA VAL A 156 9.65 1.04 -9.46
C VAL A 156 9.30 1.64 -10.82
N LEU A 157 8.59 2.77 -10.81
CA LEU A 157 8.27 3.51 -12.03
C LEU A 157 9.50 4.25 -12.56
N VAL A 158 9.85 3.98 -13.81
CA VAL A 158 10.94 4.66 -14.52
C VAL A 158 10.39 5.24 -15.82
N VAL A 159 10.79 6.46 -16.15
CA VAL A 159 10.30 7.17 -17.34
C VAL A 159 11.47 7.62 -18.22
N LYS A 160 11.29 7.49 -19.53
CA LYS A 160 12.25 8.00 -20.51
C LYS A 160 11.99 9.48 -20.75
N GLN A 161 12.91 10.34 -20.33
CA GLN A 161 12.82 11.79 -20.51
C GLN A 161 13.95 12.29 -21.40
N LYS A 162 13.66 13.28 -22.26
CA LYS A 162 14.68 13.95 -23.06
C LYS A 162 15.40 14.96 -22.17
N LEU A 163 16.70 14.80 -22.01
CA LEU A 163 17.59 15.70 -21.29
C LEU A 163 18.63 16.22 -22.27
N GLY A 164 18.51 17.50 -22.66
CA GLY A 164 19.28 18.06 -23.76
C GLY A 164 18.95 17.37 -25.08
N ASN A 165 19.95 16.75 -25.70
CA ASN A 165 19.81 16.05 -26.99
C ASN A 165 19.48 14.56 -26.83
N ASP A 166 19.73 13.97 -25.66
CA ASP A 166 19.62 12.53 -25.44
C ASP A 166 18.38 12.15 -24.63
N TYR A 167 17.96 10.88 -24.75
CA TYR A 167 16.94 10.30 -23.88
C TYR A 167 17.58 9.46 -22.79
N ARG A 168 17.24 9.73 -21.54
CA ARG A 168 17.72 8.97 -20.38
C ARG A 168 16.54 8.41 -19.59
N TRP A 169 16.74 7.24 -18.99
CA TRP A 169 15.78 6.63 -18.07
C TRP A 169 16.01 7.22 -16.68
N ILE A 170 15.03 7.97 -16.20
CA ILE A 170 15.09 8.64 -14.90
C ILE A 170 13.77 8.46 -14.17
N LEU A 171 13.80 8.71 -12.87
CA LEU A 171 12.57 8.83 -12.10
C LEU A 171 11.76 10.03 -12.60
N PRO A 172 10.43 10.00 -12.49
CA PRO A 172 9.60 11.19 -12.65
C PRO A 172 10.15 12.34 -11.81
N GLN A 173 10.57 13.43 -12.45
CA GLN A 173 11.15 14.58 -11.76
C GLN A 173 10.51 15.88 -12.25
N THR A 174 10.45 16.88 -11.38
CA THR A 174 10.04 18.25 -11.73
C THR A 174 10.92 19.27 -11.03
N ILE A 175 11.06 20.43 -11.67
CA ILE A 175 11.78 21.57 -11.11
C ILE A 175 10.90 22.20 -10.02
N HIS A 176 11.51 22.55 -8.90
CA HIS A 176 10.86 23.24 -7.80
C HIS A 176 10.54 24.69 -8.17
N GLN A 177 9.34 25.16 -7.82
CA GLN A 177 8.93 26.56 -7.98
C GLN A 177 8.94 27.26 -6.62
N GLU A 178 9.25 28.57 -6.64
CA GLU A 178 9.31 29.37 -5.43
C GLU A 178 7.92 29.50 -4.78
N GLY A 179 7.81 29.07 -3.52
CA GLY A 179 6.56 29.11 -2.74
C GLY A 179 5.97 27.73 -2.41
N ASP A 180 6.39 26.67 -3.09
CA ASP A 180 5.95 25.30 -2.80
C ASP A 180 6.85 24.61 -1.77
N THR A 181 6.35 23.60 -1.06
CA THR A 181 7.21 22.66 -0.33
C THR A 181 7.70 21.54 -1.26
N LEU A 182 8.87 20.97 -1.00
CA LEU A 182 9.38 19.84 -1.80
C LEU A 182 8.40 18.65 -1.85
N ARG A 183 7.60 18.46 -0.80
CA ARG A 183 6.54 17.44 -0.77
C ARG A 183 5.38 17.79 -1.72
N GLN A 184 4.97 19.06 -1.78
CA GLN A 184 3.94 19.53 -2.72
C GLN A 184 4.43 19.41 -4.17
N VAL A 185 5.68 19.79 -4.45
CA VAL A 185 6.32 19.62 -5.77
C VAL A 185 6.17 18.18 -6.29
N ASN A 186 6.40 17.18 -5.43
CA ASN A 186 6.22 15.77 -5.81
C ASN A 186 4.75 15.41 -6.11
N SER A 187 3.79 15.98 -5.38
CA SER A 187 2.36 15.74 -5.66
C SER A 187 1.90 16.35 -7.00
N PHE A 188 2.53 17.44 -7.45
CA PHE A 188 2.24 18.04 -8.75
C PHE A 188 2.76 17.19 -9.92
N VAL A 189 3.89 16.49 -9.74
CA VAL A 189 4.40 15.52 -10.74
C VAL A 189 3.32 14.49 -11.09
N ASP A 190 2.60 14.00 -10.07
CA ASP A 190 1.53 13.03 -10.24
C ASP A 190 0.31 13.63 -10.96
N ALA A 191 -0.08 14.85 -10.61
CA ALA A 191 -1.25 15.51 -11.17
C ALA A 191 -1.06 15.91 -12.65
N HIS A 192 0.08 16.53 -12.97
CA HIS A 192 0.38 17.04 -14.32
C HIS A 192 0.59 15.92 -15.34
N ARG A 193 1.05 14.74 -14.90
CA ARG A 193 1.15 13.56 -15.78
C ARG A 193 -0.17 12.79 -15.92
N LYS A 194 -1.02 12.75 -14.88
CA LYS A 194 -2.35 12.13 -14.97
C LYS A 194 -3.27 12.82 -15.97
N SER A 195 -3.13 14.13 -16.18
CA SER A 195 -3.85 14.86 -17.24
C SER A 195 -3.28 14.54 -18.63
N MET A 196 -1.95 14.54 -18.78
CA MET A 196 -1.25 14.20 -20.04
C MET A 196 -1.51 12.76 -20.50
N PHE A 197 -1.49 11.76 -19.59
CA PHE A 197 -1.77 10.37 -19.94
C PHE A 197 -3.23 10.16 -20.36
N ARG A 198 -4.19 10.76 -19.65
CA ARG A 198 -5.62 10.71 -20.02
C ARG A 198 -5.92 11.35 -21.37
N LEU A 199 -5.17 12.39 -21.76
CA LEU A 199 -5.30 13.01 -23.08
C LEU A 199 -4.75 12.11 -24.20
N ARG A 200 -3.69 11.34 -23.92
CA ARG A 200 -3.06 10.43 -24.90
C ARG A 200 -3.86 9.15 -25.14
N GLU A 201 -4.57 8.64 -24.13
CA GLU A 201 -5.46 7.49 -24.30
C GLU A 201 -6.71 7.84 -25.13
N ARG A 202 -7.21 9.08 -25.04
CA ARG A 202 -8.32 9.57 -25.87
C ARG A 202 -7.97 9.80 -27.35
N SER A 203 -6.69 9.97 -27.68
CA SER A 203 -6.24 10.16 -29.08
C SER A 203 -5.98 8.85 -29.84
N HIS A 204 -6.08 7.70 -29.15
CA HIS A 204 -5.88 6.37 -29.73
C HIS A 204 -7.17 5.53 -29.78
N GLN A 205 -8.32 6.14 -29.46
CA GLN A 205 -9.67 5.67 -29.77
C GLN A 205 -10.23 6.54 -30.90
#